data_AF-A0A933WRX1-F1
#
_entry.id   AF-A0A933WRX1-F1
#
_cell.length_a   1.000
_cell.length_b   1.000
_cell.length_c   1.000
_cell.angle_alpha   90.00
_cell.angle_beta   90.00
_cell.angle_gamma   90.00
#
_symmetry.space_group_name_H-M   'P 1'
#
loop_
_entity.id
_entity.type
_entity.pdbx_description
1 polymer ?
#
loop_
_entity_poly.entity_id
_entity_poly.type
_entity_poly.pdbx_seq_one_letter_code
_entity_poly.pdbx_strand_id
1 'polypeptide(L)'
;MDEGIRARLGLPVAAPGKERKDLRVFGFGLALILMFFAYLSRRKGGAAAPYELCLAAACALLGGLWPMALGPVYKPWMRAVAVIGKVNTWLVMGILYYLIITPYAFLARLIGGDLLDERMRDRGSYWHLREDVPAPESYRNQF
;
A
#
# COMPACT_ATOMS: atom_id res chain seq x y z
N MET A 1 -30.22 14.95 12.28
CA MET A 1 -29.41 15.44 11.14
C MET A 1 -29.55 14.42 10.03
N ASP A 2 -30.22 14.81 8.94
CA ASP A 2 -30.89 13.93 7.98
C ASP A 2 -29.91 13.15 7.08
N GLU A 3 -30.25 11.89 6.78
CA GLU A 3 -29.49 10.92 6.00
C GLU A 3 -29.37 11.35 4.53
N GLY A 4 -30.36 12.10 4.01
CA GLY A 4 -30.37 12.65 2.65
C GLY A 4 -29.29 13.72 2.39
N ILE A 5 -28.85 14.45 3.42
CA ILE A 5 -27.81 15.47 3.29
C ILE A 5 -26.43 14.83 3.12
N ARG A 6 -26.19 13.67 3.76
CA ARG A 6 -24.90 12.97 3.72
C ARG A 6 -24.60 12.36 2.34
N ALA A 7 -25.62 11.81 1.69
CA ALA A 7 -25.50 11.22 0.35
C ALA A 7 -25.11 12.26 -0.71
N ARG A 8 -25.58 13.51 -0.56
CA ARG A 8 -25.27 14.61 -1.49
C ARG A 8 -23.86 15.20 -1.31
N LEU A 9 -23.26 15.02 -0.13
CA LEU A 9 -21.97 15.63 0.21
C LEU A 9 -20.75 14.72 -0.06
N GLY A 10 -20.95 13.49 -0.54
CA GLY A 10 -19.87 12.53 -0.77
C GLY A 10 -19.07 12.16 0.49
N LEU A 11 -19.61 12.46 1.67
CA LEU A 11 -18.94 12.19 2.94
C LEU A 11 -18.93 10.67 3.19
N PRO A 12 -17.76 10.05 3.42
CA PRO A 12 -17.71 8.63 3.75
C PRO A 12 -18.43 8.40 5.08
N VAL A 13 -19.66 7.90 5.00
CA VAL A 13 -20.34 7.32 6.15
C VAL A 13 -19.54 6.06 6.47
N ALA A 14 -18.68 6.13 7.49
CA ALA A 14 -17.98 4.96 7.99
C ALA A 14 -19.05 3.93 8.37
N ALA A 15 -19.25 2.93 7.50
CA ALA A 15 -20.33 1.98 7.65
C ALA A 15 -20.17 1.31 9.03
N PRO A 16 -21.19 1.34 9.91
CA PRO A 16 -21.09 0.88 11.30
C PRO A 16 -20.70 -0.61 11.45
N GLY A 17 -20.67 -1.36 10.34
CA GLY A 17 -20.18 -2.74 10.27
C GLY A 17 -18.70 -2.91 9.91
N LYS A 18 -18.01 -1.91 9.35
CA LYS A 18 -16.62 -2.08 8.87
C LYS A 18 -15.64 -2.23 10.05
N GLU A 19 -15.77 -1.38 11.06
CA GLU A 19 -14.91 -1.40 12.25
C GLU A 19 -14.98 -2.75 13.00
N ARG A 20 -16.17 -3.35 13.09
CA ARG A 20 -16.37 -4.67 13.71
C ARG A 20 -15.73 -5.79 12.89
N LYS A 21 -15.75 -5.70 11.56
CA LYS A 21 -15.10 -6.69 10.67
C LYS A 21 -13.58 -6.57 10.77
N ASP A 22 -13.05 -5.35 10.76
CA ASP A 22 -11.61 -5.09 10.87
C ASP A 22 -11.03 -5.61 12.20
N LEU A 23 -11.75 -5.44 13.31
CA LEU A 23 -11.38 -6.00 14.62
C LEU A 23 -11.38 -7.54 14.63
N ARG A 24 -12.34 -8.19 13.98
CA ARG A 24 -12.37 -9.65 13.86
C ARG A 24 -11.22 -10.19 13.01
N VAL A 25 -10.96 -9.56 11.87
CA VAL A 25 -9.83 -9.93 10.99
C VAL A 25 -8.51 -9.77 11.73
N PHE A 26 -8.35 -8.69 12.51
CA PHE A 26 -7.18 -8.51 13.36
C PHE A 26 -7.05 -9.61 14.42
N GLY A 27 -8.15 -9.95 15.12
CA GLY A 27 -8.15 -11.03 16.11
C GLY A 27 -7.80 -12.39 15.53
N PHE A 28 -8.37 -12.76 14.38
CA PHE A 28 -8.01 -14.00 13.67
C PHE A 28 -6.58 -14.00 13.14
N GLY A 29 -6.11 -12.86 12.60
CA GLY A 29 -4.72 -12.70 12.14
C GLY A 29 -3.73 -12.90 13.27
N LEU A 30 -3.97 -12.28 14.44
CA LEU A 30 -3.14 -12.46 15.63
C LEU A 30 -3.16 -13.91 16.13
N ALA A 31 -4.34 -14.55 16.17
CA ALA A 31 -4.49 -15.95 16.57
C ALA A 31 -3.71 -16.90 15.65
N LEU A 32 -3.74 -16.67 14.33
CA LEU A 32 -2.97 -17.46 13.36
C LEU A 32 -1.46 -17.30 13.56
N ILE A 33 -0.99 -16.07 13.78
CA ILE A 33 0.44 -15.80 14.04
C ILE A 33 0.89 -16.50 15.33
N LEU A 34 0.12 -16.36 16.42
CA LEU A 34 0.43 -17.03 17.69
C LEU A 34 0.39 -18.55 17.56
N MET A 35 -0.57 -19.10 16.81
CA MET A 35 -0.64 -20.54 16.54
C MET A 35 0.59 -21.04 15.75
N PHE A 36 1.05 -20.28 14.76
CA PHE A 36 2.26 -20.60 14.00
C PHE A 36 3.52 -20.58 14.88
N PHE A 37 3.67 -19.58 15.74
CA PHE A 37 4.78 -19.51 16.70
C PHE A 37 4.71 -20.65 17.73
N ALA A 38 3.53 -20.97 18.26
CA ALA A 38 3.35 -22.09 19.17
C ALA A 38 3.69 -23.44 18.51
N TYR A 39 3.38 -23.61 17.22
CA TYR A 39 3.77 -24.79 16.44
C TYR A 39 5.29 -24.92 16.32
N LEU A 40 6.00 -23.83 16.01
CA LEU A 40 7.46 -23.79 15.93
C LEU A 40 8.13 -24.00 17.30
N SER A 41 7.56 -23.45 18.37
CA SER A 41 8.02 -23.60 19.75
C SER A 41 7.92 -25.05 20.23
N ARG A 42 6.80 -25.74 19.89
CA ARG A 42 6.65 -27.18 20.13
C ARG A 42 7.69 -28.03 19.40
N ARG A 43 8.07 -27.65 18.16
CA ARG A 43 9.12 -28.37 17.41
C ARG A 43 10.50 -28.27 18.06
N LYS A 44 10.77 -27.22 18.85
CA LYS A 44 12.05 -27.03 19.56
C LYS A 44 12.05 -27.59 21.00
N GLY A 45 10.99 -28.24 21.46
CA GLY A 45 10.91 -28.81 22.81
C GLY A 45 10.83 -27.77 23.93
N GLY A 46 10.47 -26.52 23.62
CA GLY A 46 10.34 -25.47 24.63
C GLY A 46 9.21 -25.76 25.62
N ALA A 47 9.51 -25.76 26.92
CA ALA A 47 8.54 -25.82 28.03
C ALA A 47 7.53 -24.65 28.05
N ALA A 48 7.69 -23.73 27.10
CA ALA A 48 6.88 -22.57 26.82
C ALA A 48 5.58 -22.84 26.05
N ALA A 49 5.50 -24.00 25.39
CA ALA A 49 4.38 -24.35 24.51
C ALA A 49 2.96 -24.21 25.10
N PRO A 50 2.66 -24.50 26.38
CA PRO A 50 1.28 -24.43 26.88
C PRO A 50 0.79 -23.00 27.11
N TYR A 51 1.65 -22.06 27.51
CA TYR A 51 1.24 -20.67 27.74
C TYR A 51 0.94 -19.95 26.41
N GLU A 52 1.68 -20.27 25.34
CA GLU A 52 1.52 -19.68 24.00
C GLU A 52 0.21 -20.13 23.37
N LEU A 53 -0.13 -21.41 23.52
CA LEU A 53 -1.42 -21.97 23.09
C LEU A 53 -2.60 -21.39 23.89
N CYS A 54 -2.43 -21.21 25.20
CA CYS A 54 -3.47 -20.62 26.04
C CYS A 54 -3.71 -19.15 25.68
N LEU A 55 -2.64 -18.39 25.42
CA LEU A 55 -2.72 -17.00 24.97
C LEU A 55 -3.31 -16.89 23.55
N ALA A 56 -2.95 -17.78 22.62
CA ALA A 56 -3.55 -17.85 21.29
C ALA A 56 -5.04 -18.16 21.34
N ALA A 57 -5.45 -19.13 22.18
CA ALA A 57 -6.84 -19.48 22.39
C ALA A 57 -7.62 -18.35 23.06
N ALA A 58 -7.05 -17.67 24.06
CA ALA A 58 -7.65 -16.50 24.69
C ALA A 58 -7.81 -15.34 23.69
N CYS A 59 -6.79 -15.05 22.87
CA CYS A 59 -6.88 -14.05 21.82
C CYS A 59 -7.91 -14.40 20.73
N ALA A 60 -8.01 -15.68 20.33
CA ALA A 60 -9.00 -16.15 19.37
C ALA A 60 -10.43 -16.07 19.94
N LEU A 61 -10.62 -16.47 21.20
CA LEU A 61 -11.88 -16.37 21.91
C LEU A 61 -12.31 -14.91 22.12
N LEU A 62 -11.39 -14.03 22.53
CA LEU A 62 -11.66 -12.61 22.67
C LEU A 62 -11.93 -11.93 21.33
N GLY A 63 -11.21 -12.30 20.26
CA GLY A 63 -11.45 -11.80 18.91
C GLY A 63 -12.82 -12.24 18.34
N GLY A 64 -13.30 -13.43 18.70
CA GLY A 64 -14.59 -13.97 18.29
C GLY A 64 -15.78 -13.49 19.13
N LEU A 65 -15.66 -13.55 20.45
CA LEU A 65 -16.74 -13.29 21.40
C LEU A 65 -16.87 -11.80 21.75
N TRP A 66 -15.76 -11.06 21.84
CA TRP A 66 -15.77 -9.66 22.27
C TRP A 66 -14.76 -8.76 21.52
N PRO A 67 -14.96 -8.52 20.22
CA PRO A 67 -14.05 -7.70 19.41
C PRO A 67 -13.90 -6.25 19.91
N MET A 68 -14.86 -5.76 20.70
CA MET A 68 -14.82 -4.42 21.31
C MET A 68 -13.71 -4.27 22.36
N ALA A 69 -13.31 -5.35 23.05
CA ALA A 69 -12.20 -5.31 24.01
C ALA A 69 -10.83 -5.12 23.33
N LEU A 70 -10.70 -5.49 22.04
CA LEU A 70 -9.49 -5.28 21.25
C LEU A 70 -9.40 -3.86 20.65
N GLY A 71 -10.48 -3.08 20.69
CA GLY A 71 -10.53 -1.71 20.20
C GLY A 71 -9.41 -0.77 20.69
N PRO A 72 -9.11 -0.68 22.00
CA PRO A 72 -8.06 0.20 22.50
C PRO A 72 -6.64 -0.21 22.09
N VAL A 73 -6.39 -1.49 21.82
CA VAL A 73 -5.09 -2.00 21.35
C VAL A 73 -4.96 -1.90 19.83
N TYR A 74 -6.05 -2.15 19.11
CA TYR A 74 -6.10 -2.11 17.65
C TYR A 74 -5.77 -0.71 17.10
N LYS A 75 -6.31 0.36 17.71
CA LYS A 75 -6.09 1.75 17.25
C LYS A 75 -4.61 2.17 17.23
N PRO A 76 -3.83 2.07 18.32
CA PRO A 76 -2.41 2.42 18.28
C PRO A 76 -1.61 1.44 17.40
N TRP A 77 -1.95 0.15 17.40
CA TRP A 77 -1.32 -0.82 16.53
C TRP A 77 -1.46 -0.45 15.05
N MET A 78 -2.65 -0.10 14.59
CA MET A 78 -2.89 0.32 13.21
C MET A 78 -2.13 1.60 12.85
N ARG A 79 -1.95 2.54 13.80
CA ARG A 79 -1.09 3.71 13.58
C ARG A 79 0.36 3.31 13.37
N ALA A 80 0.88 2.39 14.19
CA ALA A 80 2.24 1.87 14.02
C ALA A 80 2.40 1.17 12.65
N VAL A 81 1.46 0.30 12.29
CA VAL A 81 1.45 -0.37 10.97
C VAL A 81 1.40 0.64 9.83
N ALA A 82 0.61 1.71 9.95
CA ALA A 82 0.55 2.76 8.92
C ALA A 82 1.89 3.51 8.76
N VAL A 83 2.59 3.81 9.86
CA VAL A 83 3.91 4.43 9.82
C VAL A 83 4.93 3.49 9.17
N ILE A 84 4.92 2.21 9.54
CA ILE A 84 5.78 1.19 8.93
C ILE A 84 5.48 1.08 7.43
N GLY A 85 4.21 1.07 7.03
CA GLY A 85 3.79 1.05 5.63
C GLY A 85 4.28 2.27 4.84
N LYS A 86 4.26 3.46 5.44
CA LYS A 86 4.80 4.68 4.84
C LYS A 86 6.31 4.57 4.62
N VAL A 87 7.04 4.11 5.63
CA VAL A 87 8.50 3.89 5.52
C VAL A 87 8.80 2.84 4.46
N ASN A 88 8.05 1.74 4.41
CA ASN A 88 8.20 0.71 3.37
C ASN A 88 7.96 1.28 1.97
N THR A 89 6.93 2.12 1.80
CA THR A 89 6.66 2.78 0.52
C THR A 89 7.85 3.64 0.09
N TRP A 90 8.37 4.47 1.00
CA TRP A 90 9.55 5.30 0.72
C TRP A 90 10.80 4.46 0.44
N LEU A 91 10.98 3.37 1.16
CA LEU A 91 12.09 2.44 0.97
C LEU A 91 12.03 1.77 -0.41
N VAL A 92 10.87 1.20 -0.77
CA VAL A 92 10.66 0.56 -2.07
C VAL A 92 10.84 1.56 -3.19
N MET A 93 10.30 2.78 -3.07
CA MET A 93 10.50 3.83 -4.06
C MET A 93 11.96 4.24 -4.19
N GLY A 94 12.68 4.38 -3.06
CA GLY A 94 14.11 4.65 -3.06
C GLY A 94 14.91 3.55 -3.76
N ILE A 95 14.66 2.29 -3.40
CA ILE A 95 15.32 1.15 -4.04
C ILE A 95 15.02 1.13 -5.54
N LEU A 96 13.75 1.25 -5.94
CA LEU A 96 13.35 1.25 -7.35
C LEU A 96 14.08 2.35 -8.13
N TYR A 97 14.13 3.56 -7.58
CA TYR A 97 14.77 4.69 -8.23
C TYR A 97 16.29 4.50 -8.35
N TYR A 98 16.98 4.11 -7.27
CA TYR A 98 18.44 4.04 -7.26
C TYR A 98 19.00 2.75 -7.88
N LEU A 99 18.29 1.61 -7.80
CA LEU A 99 18.75 0.34 -8.36
C LEU A 99 18.26 0.07 -9.77
N ILE A 100 17.12 0.63 -10.19
CA ILE A 100 16.55 0.34 -11.52
C ILE A 100 16.63 1.57 -12.41
N ILE A 101 15.98 2.67 -11.99
CA ILE A 101 15.82 3.86 -12.85
C ILE A 101 17.16 4.57 -13.07
N THR A 102 17.92 4.80 -12.01
CA THR A 102 19.21 5.53 -12.05
C THR A 102 20.25 4.82 -12.92
N PRO A 103 20.54 3.52 -12.74
CA PRO A 103 21.53 2.85 -13.59
C PRO A 103 21.03 2.71 -15.03
N TYR A 104 19.73 2.55 -15.24
CA TYR A 104 19.16 2.57 -16.59
C TYR A 104 19.40 3.91 -17.30
N ALA A 105 19.08 5.02 -16.63
CA ALA A 105 19.31 6.37 -17.16
C ALA A 105 20.81 6.66 -17.36
N PHE A 106 21.66 6.21 -16.43
CA PHE A 106 23.10 6.33 -16.54
C PHE A 106 23.65 5.56 -17.74
N LEU A 107 23.18 4.32 -17.95
CA LEU A 107 23.58 3.48 -19.08
C LEU A 107 23.09 4.07 -20.41
N ALA A 108 21.84 4.55 -20.47
CA ALA A 108 21.31 5.25 -21.64
C ALA A 108 22.14 6.49 -21.99
N ARG A 109 22.54 7.27 -20.98
CA ARG A 109 23.42 8.44 -21.15
C ARG A 109 24.81 8.07 -21.63
N LEU A 110 25.37 6.93 -21.20
CA LEU A 110 26.68 6.43 -21.61
C LEU A 110 26.68 5.94 -23.07
N ILE A 111 25.58 5.29 -23.50
CA ILE A 111 25.37 4.83 -24.88
C ILE A 111 25.09 6.02 -25.83
N GLY A 112 24.84 7.22 -25.29
CA GLY A 112 24.54 8.41 -26.08
C GLY A 112 23.08 8.49 -26.53
N GLY A 113 22.18 7.74 -25.88
CA GLY A 113 20.75 7.87 -26.07
C GLY A 113 20.27 9.22 -25.55
N ASP A 114 20.06 10.17 -26.47
CA ASP A 114 19.33 11.39 -26.17
C ASP A 114 17.82 11.08 -26.22
N LEU A 115 17.29 10.59 -25.10
CA LEU A 115 15.90 10.16 -25.00
C LEU A 115 14.90 11.32 -25.10
N LEU A 116 15.36 12.56 -24.86
CA LEU A 116 14.52 13.75 -24.81
C LEU A 116 14.84 14.78 -25.92
N ASP A 117 15.78 14.49 -26.83
CA ASP A 117 16.36 15.46 -27.79
C ASP A 117 16.70 16.80 -27.09
N GLU A 118 17.21 16.70 -25.85
CA GLU A 118 17.39 17.83 -24.95
C GLU A 118 18.61 18.68 -25.37
N ARG A 119 19.55 18.06 -26.10
CA ARG A 119 20.73 18.76 -26.60
C ARG A 119 20.32 19.60 -27.81
N MET A 120 20.36 20.92 -27.62
CA MET A 120 20.31 21.90 -28.70
C MET A 120 21.52 21.73 -29.63
N ARG A 121 21.43 20.77 -30.55
CA ARG A 121 22.41 20.55 -31.61
C ARG A 121 22.13 21.51 -32.74
N ASP A 122 22.78 22.66 -32.70
CA ASP A 122 22.88 23.60 -33.82
C ASP A 122 21.53 24.19 -34.30
N ARG A 123 20.51 24.20 -33.43
CA ARG A 123 19.18 24.78 -33.71
C ARG A 123 18.94 25.99 -32.83
N GLY A 124 18.42 27.08 -33.40
CA GLY A 124 18.05 28.29 -32.66
C GLY A 124 16.80 28.16 -31.79
N SER A 125 16.06 27.05 -31.91
CA SER A 125 14.91 26.72 -31.05
C SER A 125 14.70 25.22 -30.94
N TYR A 126 14.05 24.78 -29.87
CA TYR A 126 13.54 23.41 -29.69
C TYR A 126 12.29 23.11 -30.52
N TRP A 127 11.83 24.07 -31.33
CA TRP A 127 10.62 23.91 -32.13
C TRP A 127 10.87 22.93 -33.28
N HIS A 128 10.19 21.79 -33.24
CA HIS A 128 10.13 20.90 -34.40
C HIS A 128 9.03 21.40 -35.33
N LEU A 129 9.42 21.76 -36.55
CA LEU A 129 8.44 22.08 -37.58
C LEU A 129 7.67 20.79 -37.89
N ARG A 130 6.36 20.80 -37.67
CA ARG A 130 5.50 19.69 -38.06
C ARG A 130 5.31 19.77 -39.57
N GLU A 131 5.87 18.82 -40.31
CA GLU A 131 5.74 18.76 -41.77
C GLU A 131 4.30 18.39 -42.18
N ASP A 132 3.60 17.67 -41.31
CA ASP A 132 2.27 17.13 -41.59
C ASP A 132 1.18 18.11 -41.11
N VAL A 133 0.57 18.83 -42.05
CA VAL A 133 -0.70 19.52 -41.79
C VAL A 133 -1.79 18.44 -41.69
N PRO A 134 -2.47 18.26 -40.53
CA PRO A 134 -3.49 17.24 -40.41
C PRO A 134 -4.59 17.46 -41.44
N ALA A 135 -4.97 16.40 -42.14
CA ALA A 135 -6.12 16.47 -43.04
C ALA A 135 -7.37 16.94 -42.26
N PRO A 136 -8.24 17.77 -42.84
CA PRO A 136 -9.46 18.26 -42.18
C PRO A 136 -10.33 17.14 -41.58
N GLU A 137 -10.32 15.96 -42.20
CA GLU A 137 -11.00 14.73 -41.75
C GLU A 137 -10.47 14.19 -40.41
N SER A 138 -9.20 14.44 -40.08
CA SER A 138 -8.54 13.97 -38.85
C SER A 138 -9.09 14.64 -37.58
N TYR A 139 -9.66 15.84 -37.72
CA TYR A 139 -10.28 16.57 -36.59
C TYR A 139 -11.61 15.97 -36.13
N ARG A 140 -12.21 15.06 -36.90
CA ARG A 140 -13.54 14.52 -36.61
C ARG A 140 -13.58 13.58 -35.39
N ASN A 141 -12.45 12.98 -35.02
CA ASN A 141 -12.36 11.97 -33.95
C ASN A 141 -11.35 12.36 -32.84
N GLN A 142 -11.23 13.65 -32.51
CA GLN A 142 -10.23 14.12 -31.55
C GLN A 142 -10.62 13.95 -30.07
N PHE A 143 -11.83 13.45 -29.78
CA PHE A 143 -12.35 13.23 -28.42
C PHE A 143 -12.95 11.82 -28.27
#